data_AF-A0A9P7EGI1-F1
#
_entry.id   AF-A0A9P7EGI1-F1
#
_cell.length_a   1.000
_cell.length_b   1.000
_cell.length_c   1.000
_cell.angle_alpha   90.00
_cell.angle_beta   90.00
_cell.angle_gamma   90.00
#
_symmetry.space_group_name_H-M   'P 1'
#
loop_
_entity.id
_entity.type
_entity.pdbx_description
1 polymer ?
#
loop_
_entity_poly.entity_id
_entity_poly.type
_entity_poly.pdbx_seq_one_letter_code
_entity_poly.pdbx_strand_id
1 'polypeptide(L)'
;MSTAHELIYNKNFAVGSMPVEHILKPHSWVPTLNTFSDRLGPLGFNIFWVLMVNLLHEFEIGVWKSLFIHLLCIILAHDKSLIHKLDKRYRQTPTFGQATIQKFSANSSEMKWMAAHNFKDLLQCSIPVFDGLLPEPHNTIMLKLLFTMVHWHSLAKLRMYSDLTLDIMDLITSAVGQQFQEFKAKDECLAGFKHNVQDFGDDETVESHDEDEEKDDSDCEQDGKVPEQQFGSSSESLLSEFHEMYNSDLELDYEN
;
A
#
# COMPACT_ATOMS: atom_id res chain seq x y z
N MET A 1 8.60 20.41 19.97
CA MET A 1 8.32 21.20 18.74
C MET A 1 8.46 22.69 18.96
N SER A 2 7.55 23.37 19.69
CA SER A 2 7.55 24.84 19.84
C SER A 2 8.85 25.43 20.43
N THR A 3 9.46 24.76 21.42
CA THR A 3 10.74 25.21 22.01
C THR A 3 11.92 25.08 21.04
N ALA A 4 11.93 24.05 20.18
CA ALA A 4 12.99 23.88 19.17
C ALA A 4 12.86 24.94 18.06
N HIS A 5 11.62 25.25 17.66
CA HIS A 5 11.32 26.32 16.71
C HIS A 5 11.74 27.70 17.24
N GLU A 6 11.48 27.97 18.53
CA GLU A 6 11.92 29.21 19.18
C GLU A 6 13.45 29.36 19.20
N LEU A 7 14.19 28.26 19.42
CA LEU A 7 15.66 28.27 19.37
C LEU A 7 16.18 28.58 17.96
N ILE A 8 15.55 28.02 16.92
CA ILE A 8 15.95 28.22 15.53
C ILE A 8 15.62 29.63 15.07
N TYR A 9 14.37 30.07 15.20
CA TYR A 9 13.88 31.31 14.59
C TYR A 9 14.05 32.55 15.45
N ASN A 10 13.95 32.44 16.78
CA ASN A 10 14.07 33.61 17.67
C ASN A 10 15.47 33.78 18.25
N LYS A 11 16.24 32.69 18.35
CA LYS A 11 17.60 32.70 18.91
C LYS A 11 18.70 32.35 17.90
N ASN A 12 18.37 32.20 16.61
CA ASN A 12 19.29 31.96 15.50
C ASN A 12 20.23 30.74 15.69
N PHE A 13 19.78 29.71 16.40
CA PHE A 13 20.53 28.46 16.49
C PHE A 13 20.38 27.65 15.18
N ALA A 14 21.47 27.07 14.70
CA ALA A 14 21.42 26.15 13.57
C ALA A 14 20.56 24.92 13.91
N VAL A 15 19.86 24.37 12.91
CA VAL A 15 19.00 23.18 13.07
C VAL A 15 19.79 21.98 13.60
N GLY A 16 21.04 21.81 13.18
CA GLY A 16 21.96 20.79 13.67
C GLY A 16 22.75 21.17 14.94
N SER A 17 22.39 22.26 15.62
CA SER A 17 23.08 22.64 16.86
C SER A 17 22.69 21.72 18.02
N MET A 18 23.63 21.42 18.92
CA MET A 18 23.38 20.54 20.07
C MET A 18 22.11 20.89 20.88
N PRO A 19 21.77 22.16 21.14
CA PRO A 19 20.54 22.51 21.87
C PRO A 19 19.25 22.12 21.14
N VAL A 20 19.25 22.19 19.81
CA VAL A 20 18.11 21.85 18.95
C VAL A 20 18.04 20.33 18.76
N GLU A 21 19.17 19.69 18.47
CA GLU A 21 19.23 18.23 18.31
C GLU A 21 18.85 17.48 19.59
N HIS A 22 19.22 17.97 20.77
CA HIS A 22 18.86 17.33 22.04
C HIS A 22 17.33 17.27 22.25
N ILE A 23 16.58 18.20 21.66
CA ILE A 23 15.11 18.23 21.75
C ILE A 23 14.48 17.34 20.67
N LEU A 24 15.10 17.26 19.49
CA LEU A 24 14.52 16.62 18.31
C LEU A 24 14.93 15.15 18.12
N LYS A 25 16.20 14.79 18.38
CA LYS A 25 16.73 13.44 18.17
C LYS A 25 16.04 12.34 18.98
N PRO A 26 15.65 12.53 20.25
CA PRO A 26 15.02 11.47 21.05
C PRO A 26 13.72 10.93 20.44
N HIS A 27 13.07 11.71 19.59
CA HIS A 27 11.80 11.35 18.96
C HIS A 27 11.86 11.43 17.42
N SER A 28 13.06 11.57 16.85
CA SER A 28 13.29 11.85 15.42
C SER A 28 12.38 12.95 14.85
N TRP A 29 12.11 14.01 15.62
CA TRP A 29 11.23 15.09 15.18
C TRP A 29 11.94 16.04 14.22
N VAL A 30 11.20 16.57 13.25
CA VAL A 30 11.62 17.70 12.41
C VAL A 30 10.97 18.96 12.99
N PRO A 31 11.65 20.13 13.05
CA PRO A 31 11.11 21.33 13.69
C PRO A 31 10.06 22.04 12.81
N THR A 32 9.08 21.29 12.33
CA THR A 32 7.99 21.79 11.49
C THR A 32 6.77 22.04 12.37
N LEU A 33 6.31 23.29 12.43
CA LEU A 33 5.01 23.63 13.00
C LEU A 33 3.96 23.48 11.91
N ASN A 34 2.84 22.83 12.25
CA ASN A 34 1.69 22.75 11.37
C ASN A 34 0.48 23.39 12.07
N THR A 35 -0.51 23.79 11.28
CA THR A 35 -1.72 24.49 11.74
C THR A 35 -2.46 23.74 12.85
N PHE A 36 -2.42 22.40 12.86
CA PHE A 36 -3.04 21.58 13.91
C PHE A 36 -2.25 21.60 15.21
N SER A 37 -0.91 21.57 15.14
CA SER A 37 -0.02 21.72 16.30
C SER A 37 -0.21 23.08 16.95
N ASP A 38 -0.43 24.13 16.16
CA ASP A 38 -0.59 25.49 16.67
C ASP A 38 -1.98 25.72 17.29
N ARG A 39 -3.05 25.26 16.62
CA ARG A 39 -4.43 25.50 17.08
C ARG A 39 -4.94 24.49 18.10
N LEU A 40 -4.53 23.22 17.98
CA LEU A 40 -5.03 22.13 18.82
C LEU A 40 -3.98 21.63 19.82
N GLY A 41 -2.70 21.98 19.65
CA GLY A 41 -1.65 21.67 20.63
C GLY A 41 -1.98 22.12 22.06
N PRO A 42 -2.56 23.32 22.29
CA PRO A 42 -2.98 23.74 23.63
C PRO A 42 -4.08 22.87 24.26
N LEU A 43 -4.84 22.12 23.45
CA LEU A 43 -5.85 21.17 23.90
C LEU A 43 -5.27 19.76 24.16
N GLY A 44 -3.95 19.59 24.04
CA GLY A 44 -3.27 18.30 24.18
C GLY A 44 -3.32 17.43 22.93
N PHE A 45 -3.75 17.98 21.79
CA PHE A 45 -3.77 17.26 20.51
C PHE A 45 -2.35 17.09 19.97
N ASN A 46 -2.01 15.86 19.58
CA ASN A 46 -0.73 15.54 19.00
C ASN A 46 -0.96 14.93 17.61
N ILE A 47 -0.46 15.62 16.58
CA ILE A 47 -0.67 15.27 15.17
C ILE A 47 -0.11 13.88 14.81
N PHE A 48 0.93 13.41 15.50
CA PHE A 48 1.54 12.11 15.21
C PHE A 48 0.59 10.94 15.47
N TRP A 49 -0.40 11.11 16.35
CA TRP A 49 -1.45 10.11 16.56
C TRP A 49 -2.46 10.07 15.41
N VAL A 50 -2.57 11.14 14.64
CA VAL A 50 -3.47 11.24 13.48
C VAL A 50 -2.77 10.80 12.19
N LEU A 51 -1.47 11.04 12.08
CA LEU A 51 -0.64 10.64 10.94
C LEU A 51 -0.22 9.16 10.98
N MET A 52 -0.94 8.30 11.70
CA MET A 52 -0.61 6.89 11.72
C MET A 52 -0.61 6.35 10.28
N VAL A 53 0.50 5.77 9.87
CA VAL A 53 0.70 5.23 8.51
C VAL A 53 -0.51 4.43 8.12
N ASN A 54 -1.10 4.76 6.96
CA ASN A 54 -2.26 4.06 6.46
C ASN A 54 -1.84 2.68 5.94
N LEU A 55 -1.67 1.73 6.86
CA LEU A 55 -1.29 0.33 6.59
C LEU A 55 -2.18 -0.30 5.50
N LEU A 56 -3.45 0.09 5.45
CA LEU A 56 -4.39 -0.39 4.43
C LEU A 56 -4.05 0.15 3.05
N HIS A 57 -3.66 1.42 2.94
CA HIS A 57 -3.22 2.01 1.68
C HIS A 57 -1.93 1.36 1.18
N GLU A 58 -0.98 1.16 2.08
CA GLU A 58 0.29 0.48 1.79
C GLU A 58 0.06 -0.96 1.33
N PHE A 59 -0.86 -1.68 1.98
CA PHE A 59 -1.27 -3.01 1.53
C PHE A 59 -2.01 -2.99 0.19
N GLU A 60 -2.98 -2.09 0.00
CA GLU A 60 -3.81 -1.98 -1.21
C GLU A 60 -2.95 -1.63 -2.44
N ILE A 61 -2.04 -0.66 -2.32
CA ILE A 61 -1.16 -0.22 -3.42
C ILE A 61 0.10 -1.07 -3.55
N GLY A 62 0.64 -1.60 -2.45
CA GLY A 62 1.86 -2.40 -2.47
C GLY A 62 1.56 -3.88 -2.74
N VAL A 63 1.14 -4.58 -1.69
CA VAL A 63 1.00 -6.05 -1.70
C VAL A 63 -0.07 -6.51 -2.69
N TRP A 64 -1.28 -5.93 -2.60
CA TRP A 64 -2.39 -6.36 -3.44
C TRP A 64 -2.16 -6.01 -4.92
N LYS A 65 -1.72 -4.80 -5.25
CA LYS A 65 -1.39 -4.43 -6.64
C LYS A 65 -0.37 -5.38 -7.24
N SER A 66 0.71 -5.69 -6.51
CA SER A 66 1.75 -6.62 -6.96
C SER A 66 1.18 -8.01 -7.23
N LEU A 67 0.40 -8.56 -6.29
CA LEU A 67 -0.27 -9.85 -6.49
C LEU A 67 -1.25 -9.80 -7.67
N PHE A 68 -2.03 -8.74 -7.81
CA PHE A 68 -3.00 -8.60 -8.88
C PHE A 68 -2.32 -8.58 -10.26
N ILE A 69 -1.23 -7.83 -10.43
CA ILE A 69 -0.41 -7.86 -11.64
C ILE A 69 0.06 -9.29 -11.92
N HIS A 70 0.56 -9.99 -10.90
CA HIS A 70 1.03 -11.36 -11.05
C HIS A 70 -0.08 -12.33 -11.47
N LEU A 71 -1.28 -12.21 -10.90
CA LEU A 71 -2.45 -12.99 -11.31
C LEU A 71 -2.84 -12.70 -12.76
N LEU A 72 -2.77 -11.45 -13.22
CA LEU A 72 -3.00 -11.09 -14.62
C LEU A 72 -1.95 -11.74 -15.54
N CYS A 73 -0.68 -11.79 -15.12
CA CYS A 73 0.38 -12.46 -15.86
C CYS A 73 0.09 -13.97 -16.01
N ILE A 74 -0.33 -14.64 -14.95
CA ILE A 74 -0.72 -16.07 -14.99
C ILE A 74 -1.88 -16.29 -15.97
N ILE A 75 -2.90 -15.43 -15.91
CA ILE A 75 -4.06 -15.53 -16.80
C ILE A 75 -3.64 -15.32 -18.26
N LEU A 76 -2.81 -14.31 -18.55
CA LEU A 76 -2.30 -14.03 -19.89
C LEU A 76 -1.43 -15.16 -20.44
N ALA A 77 -0.62 -15.79 -19.58
CA ALA A 77 0.20 -16.94 -19.93
C ALA A 77 -0.65 -18.18 -20.25
N HIS A 78 -1.76 -18.35 -19.54
CA HIS A 78 -2.67 -19.47 -19.78
C HIS A 78 -3.53 -19.28 -21.04
N ASP A 79 -4.27 -18.17 -21.12
CA ASP A 79 -5.06 -17.79 -22.28
C ASP A 79 -5.38 -16.29 -22.24
N LYS A 80 -4.89 -15.57 -23.25
CA LYS A 80 -5.12 -14.13 -23.42
C LYS A 80 -6.60 -13.75 -23.47
N SER A 81 -7.48 -14.66 -23.93
CA SER A 81 -8.92 -14.40 -24.02
C SER A 81 -9.58 -14.27 -22.64
N LEU A 82 -8.98 -14.83 -21.59
CA LEU A 82 -9.50 -14.81 -20.23
C LEU A 82 -9.42 -13.43 -19.58
N ILE A 83 -8.53 -12.55 -20.04
CA ILE A 83 -8.49 -11.16 -19.58
C ILE A 83 -9.80 -10.43 -19.90
N HIS A 84 -10.34 -10.61 -21.11
CA HIS A 84 -11.65 -10.03 -21.47
C HIS A 84 -12.79 -10.59 -20.61
N LYS A 85 -12.68 -11.84 -20.17
CA LYS A 85 -13.65 -12.47 -19.25
C LYS A 85 -13.53 -11.86 -17.85
N LEU A 86 -12.31 -11.63 -17.36
CA LEU A 86 -12.04 -10.95 -16.09
C LEU A 86 -12.60 -9.52 -16.10
N ASP A 87 -12.28 -8.72 -17.12
CA ASP A 87 -12.80 -7.35 -17.25
C ASP A 87 -14.32 -7.31 -17.34
N LYS A 88 -14.92 -8.24 -18.10
CA LYS A 88 -16.37 -8.37 -18.18
C LYS A 88 -16.98 -8.67 -16.81
N ARG A 89 -16.35 -9.52 -15.99
CA ARG A 89 -16.84 -9.87 -14.65
C ARG A 89 -16.74 -8.68 -13.70
N TYR A 90 -15.61 -7.95 -13.68
CA TYR A 90 -15.51 -6.71 -12.90
C TYR A 90 -16.57 -5.69 -13.30
N ARG A 91 -16.81 -5.50 -14.60
CA ARG A 91 -17.87 -4.60 -15.10
C ARG A 91 -19.28 -5.03 -14.70
N GLN A 92 -19.50 -6.33 -14.49
CA GLN A 92 -20.79 -6.89 -14.07
C GLN A 92 -21.00 -6.83 -12.56
N THR A 93 -19.95 -6.55 -11.77
CA THR A 93 -20.08 -6.38 -10.34
C THR A 93 -20.96 -5.17 -10.03
N PRO A 94 -22.08 -5.36 -9.29
CA PRO A 94 -22.95 -4.26 -8.95
C PRO A 94 -22.25 -3.30 -7.98
N THR A 95 -22.54 -2.02 -8.11
CA THR A 95 -22.14 -1.02 -7.10
C THR A 95 -22.82 -1.32 -5.77
N PHE A 96 -22.11 -1.14 -4.66
CA PHE A 96 -22.64 -1.37 -3.32
C PHE A 96 -22.33 -0.20 -2.40
N GLY A 97 -23.34 0.27 -1.66
CA GLY A 97 -23.24 1.46 -0.83
C GLY A 97 -23.03 2.74 -1.64
N GLN A 98 -23.12 3.89 -0.98
CA GLN A 98 -22.91 5.19 -1.64
C GLN A 98 -21.43 5.43 -2.03
N ALA A 99 -20.50 4.71 -1.41
CA ALA A 99 -19.05 4.79 -1.69
C ALA A 99 -18.27 3.51 -1.34
N THR A 100 -18.94 2.35 -1.16
CA THR A 100 -18.26 1.13 -0.65
C THR A 100 -17.67 0.27 -1.76
N ILE A 101 -18.41 0.06 -2.85
CA ILE A 101 -17.96 -0.58 -4.09
C ILE A 101 -18.42 0.30 -5.24
N GLN A 102 -17.46 0.95 -5.89
CA GLN A 102 -17.73 1.82 -7.02
C GLN A 102 -17.81 1.04 -8.34
N LYS A 103 -18.26 1.72 -9.39
CA LYS A 103 -18.31 1.14 -10.73
C LYS A 103 -16.90 0.94 -11.25
N PHE A 104 -16.56 -0.31 -11.60
CA PHE A 104 -15.28 -0.62 -12.22
C PHE A 104 -15.13 -0.01 -13.62
N SER A 105 -13.89 0.26 -14.01
CA SER A 105 -13.54 0.75 -15.35
C SER A 105 -13.88 -0.29 -16.42
N ALA A 106 -13.86 0.13 -17.69
CA ALA A 106 -14.14 -0.77 -18.81
C ALA A 106 -13.18 -1.97 -18.86
N ASN A 107 -11.89 -1.70 -18.57
CA ASN A 107 -10.79 -2.66 -18.55
C ASN A 107 -10.06 -2.51 -17.20
N SER A 108 -10.41 -3.36 -16.24
CA SER A 108 -9.79 -3.34 -14.91
C SER A 108 -8.38 -3.92 -14.93
N SER A 109 -8.09 -4.81 -15.90
CA SER A 109 -6.76 -5.38 -16.09
C SER A 109 -5.71 -4.39 -16.60
N GLU A 110 -6.12 -3.28 -17.23
CA GLU A 110 -5.19 -2.24 -17.69
C GLU A 110 -4.64 -1.41 -16.53
N MET A 111 -5.37 -1.36 -15.39
CA MET A 111 -5.00 -0.62 -14.18
C MET A 111 -4.68 0.87 -14.39
N LYS A 112 -5.12 1.44 -15.51
CA LYS A 112 -4.85 2.84 -15.87
C LYS A 112 -5.65 3.78 -14.98
N TRP A 113 -4.99 4.83 -14.46
CA TRP A 113 -5.61 5.87 -13.64
C TRP A 113 -6.34 5.33 -12.38
N MET A 114 -5.76 4.33 -11.71
CA MET A 114 -6.34 3.76 -10.49
C MET A 114 -5.78 4.42 -9.23
N ALA A 115 -6.67 4.98 -8.42
CA ALA A 115 -6.34 5.42 -7.07
C ALA A 115 -6.38 4.23 -6.09
N ALA A 116 -5.86 4.42 -4.87
CA ALA A 116 -5.80 3.39 -3.83
C ALA A 116 -7.16 2.70 -3.58
N HIS A 117 -8.23 3.48 -3.54
CA HIS A 117 -9.58 2.97 -3.29
C HIS A 117 -10.09 2.08 -4.43
N ASN A 118 -9.59 2.21 -5.66
CA ASN A 118 -9.93 1.28 -6.75
C ASN A 118 -9.30 -0.08 -6.52
N PHE A 119 -8.03 -0.13 -6.07
CA PHE A 119 -7.34 -1.37 -5.72
C PHE A 119 -8.05 -2.12 -4.60
N LYS A 120 -8.49 -1.40 -3.56
CA LYS A 120 -9.37 -1.94 -2.52
C LYS A 120 -10.62 -2.63 -3.10
N ASP A 121 -11.35 -1.93 -3.97
CA ASP A 121 -12.61 -2.45 -4.51
C ASP A 121 -12.36 -3.69 -5.39
N LEU A 122 -11.24 -3.72 -6.14
CA LEU A 122 -10.79 -4.90 -6.88
C LEU A 122 -10.56 -6.09 -5.95
N LEU A 123 -9.85 -5.90 -4.82
CA LEU A 123 -9.61 -6.97 -3.86
C LEU A 123 -10.92 -7.50 -3.28
N GLN A 124 -11.80 -6.61 -2.82
CA GLN A 124 -13.09 -6.98 -2.21
C GLN A 124 -13.99 -7.79 -3.16
N CYS A 125 -13.89 -7.53 -4.47
CA CYS A 125 -14.68 -8.20 -5.50
C CYS A 125 -13.94 -9.33 -6.23
N SER A 126 -12.71 -9.65 -5.80
CA SER A 126 -11.82 -10.57 -6.52
C SER A 126 -12.37 -11.99 -6.58
N ILE A 127 -12.87 -12.54 -5.47
CA ILE A 127 -13.34 -13.94 -5.39
C ILE A 127 -14.33 -14.31 -6.52
N PRO A 128 -15.49 -13.64 -6.68
CA PRO A 128 -16.44 -13.97 -7.75
C PRO A 128 -15.89 -13.66 -9.16
N VAL A 129 -14.92 -12.76 -9.29
CA VAL A 129 -14.31 -12.41 -10.57
C VAL A 129 -13.32 -13.47 -11.04
N PHE A 130 -12.53 -14.01 -10.11
CA PHE A 130 -11.51 -15.01 -10.39
C PHE A 130 -12.05 -16.45 -10.38
N ASP A 131 -13.24 -16.69 -9.83
CA ASP A 131 -13.82 -18.03 -9.73
C ASP A 131 -14.05 -18.70 -11.09
N GLY A 132 -13.46 -19.88 -11.28
CA GLY A 132 -13.50 -20.66 -12.51
C GLY A 132 -12.87 -19.94 -13.70
N LEU A 133 -11.89 -19.06 -13.44
CA LEU A 133 -11.12 -18.40 -14.49
C LEU A 133 -9.97 -19.27 -14.97
N LEU A 134 -9.32 -19.98 -14.05
CA LEU A 134 -8.27 -20.96 -14.32
C LEU A 134 -8.81 -22.39 -14.17
N PRO A 135 -8.15 -23.41 -14.76
CA PRO A 135 -8.47 -24.80 -14.50
C PRO A 135 -7.99 -25.24 -13.11
N GLU A 136 -8.62 -26.28 -12.57
CA GLU A 136 -8.12 -26.96 -11.38
C GLU A 136 -6.76 -27.63 -11.66
N PRO A 137 -5.82 -27.66 -10.68
CA PRO A 137 -5.97 -27.24 -9.27
C PRO A 137 -5.69 -25.75 -9.00
N HIS A 138 -5.25 -24.99 -10.00
CA HIS A 138 -4.77 -23.61 -9.83
C HIS A 138 -5.88 -22.65 -9.37
N ASN A 139 -7.11 -22.86 -9.85
CA ASN A 139 -8.27 -22.08 -9.42
C ASN A 139 -8.51 -22.16 -7.90
N THR A 140 -8.52 -23.36 -7.33
CA THR A 140 -8.68 -23.53 -5.88
C THR A 140 -7.58 -22.81 -5.08
N ILE A 141 -6.33 -22.92 -5.52
CA ILE A 141 -5.18 -22.29 -4.83
C ILE A 141 -5.32 -20.76 -4.86
N MET A 142 -5.59 -20.20 -6.04
CA MET A 142 -5.78 -18.77 -6.22
C MET A 142 -6.96 -18.24 -5.39
N LEU A 143 -8.10 -18.93 -5.39
CA LEU A 143 -9.27 -18.52 -4.62
C LEU A 143 -9.04 -18.58 -3.12
N LYS A 144 -8.28 -19.57 -2.61
CA LYS A 144 -7.89 -19.63 -1.20
C LYS A 144 -7.00 -18.46 -0.80
N LEU A 145 -6.03 -18.10 -1.63
CA LEU A 145 -5.17 -16.93 -1.41
C LEU A 145 -6.01 -15.64 -1.38
N LEU A 146 -6.86 -15.42 -2.39
CA LEU A 146 -7.75 -14.25 -2.46
C LEU A 146 -8.71 -14.18 -1.27
N PHE A 147 -9.29 -15.30 -0.87
CA PHE A 147 -10.15 -15.37 0.33
C PHE A 147 -9.42 -14.94 1.59
N THR A 148 -8.21 -15.46 1.80
CA THR A 148 -7.41 -15.17 2.99
C THR A 148 -6.98 -13.70 3.02
N MET A 149 -6.58 -13.14 1.87
CA MET A 149 -6.27 -11.72 1.70
C MET A 149 -7.48 -10.82 2.01
N VAL A 150 -8.66 -11.12 1.46
CA VAL A 150 -9.89 -10.35 1.71
C VAL A 150 -10.29 -10.43 3.19
N HIS A 151 -10.15 -11.60 3.82
CA HIS A 151 -10.46 -11.78 5.23
C HIS A 151 -9.52 -10.94 6.12
N TRP A 152 -8.22 -11.02 5.88
CA TRP A 152 -7.22 -10.21 6.57
C TRP A 152 -7.51 -8.71 6.42
N HIS A 153 -7.71 -8.25 5.18
CA HIS A 153 -8.01 -6.86 4.87
C HIS A 153 -9.29 -6.36 5.55
N SER A 154 -10.33 -7.20 5.60
CA SER A 154 -11.58 -6.88 6.28
C SER A 154 -11.38 -6.71 7.78
N LEU A 155 -10.62 -7.60 8.43
CA LEU A 155 -10.28 -7.48 9.85
C LEU A 155 -9.46 -6.20 10.11
N ALA A 156 -8.50 -5.89 9.24
CA ALA A 156 -7.66 -4.72 9.37
C ALA A 156 -8.48 -3.42 9.22
N LYS A 157 -9.52 -3.45 8.38
CA LYS A 157 -10.47 -2.34 8.23
C LYS A 157 -11.38 -2.12 9.41
N LEU A 158 -11.76 -3.17 10.13
CA LEU A 158 -12.63 -3.03 11.29
C LEU A 158 -11.95 -2.27 12.43
N ARG A 159 -10.60 -2.33 12.53
CA ARG A 159 -9.81 -1.67 13.58
C ARG A 159 -10.37 -1.93 14.99
N MET A 160 -10.97 -3.09 15.20
CA MET A 160 -11.48 -3.52 16.50
C MET A 160 -10.33 -4.17 17.27
N TYR A 161 -9.90 -3.53 18.35
CA TYR A 161 -8.81 -4.01 19.20
C TYR A 161 -9.37 -4.63 20.49
N SER A 162 -9.93 -5.84 20.36
CA SER A 162 -10.24 -6.72 21.49
C SER A 162 -9.28 -7.89 21.47
N ASP A 163 -9.03 -8.53 22.62
CA ASP A 163 -8.11 -9.68 22.71
C ASP A 163 -8.47 -10.76 21.67
N LEU A 164 -9.77 -11.07 21.54
CA LEU A 164 -10.27 -12.03 20.55
C LEU A 164 -9.97 -11.61 19.10
N THR A 165 -10.18 -10.34 18.74
CA THR A 165 -9.94 -9.88 17.37
C THR A 165 -8.45 -9.78 17.04
N LEU A 166 -7.60 -9.53 18.04
CA LEU A 166 -6.15 -9.58 17.90
C LEU A 166 -5.68 -11.03 17.67
N ASP A 167 -6.16 -12.00 18.45
CA ASP A 167 -5.83 -13.42 18.24
C ASP A 167 -6.23 -13.90 16.83
N ILE A 168 -7.42 -13.48 16.35
CA ILE A 168 -7.87 -13.78 14.99
C ILE A 168 -6.97 -13.08 13.96
N MET A 169 -6.59 -11.83 14.18
CA MET A 169 -5.70 -11.10 13.28
C MET A 169 -4.35 -11.80 13.15
N ASP A 170 -3.73 -12.23 14.25
CA ASP A 170 -2.44 -12.91 14.25
C ASP A 170 -2.50 -14.25 13.50
N LEU A 171 -3.58 -15.02 13.74
CA LEU A 171 -3.84 -16.27 13.04
C LEU A 171 -3.98 -16.04 11.53
N ILE A 172 -4.78 -15.06 11.12
CA ILE A 172 -5.03 -14.78 9.71
C ILE A 172 -3.79 -14.19 9.05
N THR A 173 -3.00 -13.36 9.74
CA THR A 173 -1.72 -12.83 9.23
C THR A 173 -0.74 -13.96 8.93
N SER A 174 -0.63 -14.94 9.84
CA SER A 174 0.16 -16.16 9.61
C SER A 174 -0.36 -16.99 8.43
N ALA A 175 -1.68 -17.11 8.31
CA ALA A 175 -2.31 -17.82 7.20
C ALA A 175 -2.07 -17.13 5.85
N VAL A 176 -2.06 -15.79 5.79
CA VAL A 176 -1.70 -15.04 4.57
C VAL A 176 -0.31 -15.45 4.11
N GLY A 177 0.69 -15.42 5.00
CA GLY A 177 2.07 -15.83 4.66
C GLY A 177 2.16 -17.27 4.14
N GLN A 178 1.49 -18.21 4.81
CA GLN A 178 1.43 -19.61 4.37
C GLN A 178 0.78 -19.76 2.99
N GLN A 179 -0.31 -19.03 2.71
CA GLN A 179 -0.97 -19.07 1.41
C GLN A 179 -0.10 -18.47 0.30
N PHE A 180 0.68 -17.42 0.57
CA PHE A 180 1.66 -16.89 -0.38
C PHE A 180 2.79 -17.90 -0.67
N GLN A 181 3.30 -18.59 0.34
CA GLN A 181 4.31 -19.63 0.16
C GLN A 181 3.77 -20.82 -0.65
N GLU A 182 2.55 -21.29 -0.34
CA GLU A 182 1.88 -22.35 -1.11
C GLU A 182 1.65 -21.91 -2.56
N PHE A 183 1.20 -20.68 -2.76
CA PHE A 183 0.98 -20.11 -4.08
C PHE A 183 2.29 -20.03 -4.87
N LYS A 184 3.38 -19.51 -4.30
CA LYS A 184 4.71 -19.44 -4.93
C LYS A 184 5.22 -20.83 -5.33
N ALA A 185 5.18 -21.80 -4.42
CA ALA A 185 5.65 -23.17 -4.68
C ALA A 185 4.87 -23.87 -5.80
N LYS A 186 3.61 -23.50 -6.01
CA LYS A 186 2.74 -24.06 -7.06
C LYS A 186 2.79 -23.26 -8.35
N ASP A 187 3.09 -21.97 -8.27
CA ASP A 187 3.27 -21.07 -9.41
C ASP A 187 4.61 -21.25 -10.11
N GLU A 188 5.67 -21.66 -9.40
CA GLU A 188 6.93 -22.08 -10.03
C GLU A 188 6.77 -23.26 -11.01
N CYS A 189 5.70 -24.07 -10.88
CA CYS A 189 5.33 -25.07 -11.87
C CYS A 189 4.78 -24.47 -13.19
N LEU A 190 4.46 -23.16 -13.22
CA LEU A 190 4.02 -22.38 -14.39
C LEU A 190 5.16 -21.53 -15.00
N ALA A 191 6.39 -21.61 -14.48
CA ALA A 191 7.56 -20.78 -14.84
C ALA A 191 8.09 -20.89 -16.28
N GLY A 192 7.32 -21.43 -17.22
CA GLY A 192 7.63 -21.45 -18.65
C GLY A 192 7.34 -20.14 -19.40
N PHE A 193 6.68 -19.16 -18.77
CA PHE A 193 6.19 -17.95 -19.46
C PHE A 193 6.78 -16.65 -18.91
N LYS A 194 8.12 -16.59 -18.78
CA LYS A 194 8.84 -15.31 -18.60
C LYS A 194 9.19 -14.64 -19.93
N HIS A 195 8.23 -14.46 -20.83
CA HIS A 195 8.43 -13.50 -21.91
C HIS A 195 7.14 -12.81 -22.35
N ASN A 196 7.21 -11.48 -22.31
CA ASN A 196 6.23 -10.50 -22.79
C ASN A 196 5.16 -10.09 -21.78
N VAL A 197 5.59 -9.49 -20.66
CA VAL A 197 4.81 -8.39 -20.10
C VAL A 197 5.33 -7.13 -20.75
N GLN A 198 4.51 -6.59 -21.65
CA GLN A 198 4.74 -5.29 -22.26
C GLN A 198 4.33 -4.24 -21.23
N ASP A 199 5.34 -3.53 -20.71
CA ASP A 199 5.30 -2.25 -20.00
C ASP A 199 3.89 -1.82 -19.56
N PHE A 200 3.48 -2.25 -18.35
CA PHE A 200 2.40 -1.57 -17.64
C PHE A 200 2.98 -0.23 -17.21
N GLY A 201 2.85 0.75 -18.10
CA GLY A 201 3.58 2.01 -18.07
C GLY A 201 3.64 2.66 -16.70
N ASP A 202 4.83 3.20 -16.41
CA ASP A 202 5.10 4.10 -15.30
C ASP A 202 4.02 5.20 -15.27
N ASP A 203 3.08 5.08 -14.33
CA ASP A 203 2.13 6.15 -14.06
C ASP A 203 2.58 6.86 -12.79
N GLU A 204 2.71 8.18 -12.95
CA GLU A 204 3.27 9.14 -12.02
C GLU A 204 2.71 8.95 -10.61
N THR A 205 3.58 9.13 -9.62
CA THR A 205 3.19 9.29 -8.22
C THR A 205 2.14 10.38 -8.13
N VAL A 206 0.86 9.98 -8.00
CA VAL A 206 -0.24 10.89 -7.74
C VAL A 206 -0.04 11.43 -6.34
N GLU A 207 0.59 12.60 -6.28
CA GLU A 207 0.65 13.47 -5.12
C GLU A 207 -0.79 13.80 -4.72
N SER A 208 -1.11 13.61 -3.44
CA SER A 208 -2.39 13.98 -2.86
C SER A 208 -2.54 15.50 -2.88
N HIS A 209 -3.07 16.05 -3.97
CA HIS A 209 -3.59 17.41 -4.03
C HIS A 209 -5.04 17.38 -3.54
N ASP A 210 -5.24 17.80 -2.30
CA ASP A 210 -6.54 18.27 -1.84
C ASP A 210 -6.85 19.59 -2.55
N GLU A 211 -7.92 19.62 -3.33
CA GLU A 211 -8.48 20.85 -3.91
C GLU A 211 -9.12 21.68 -2.79
N ASP A 212 -8.63 22.89 -2.57
CA ASP A 212 -9.43 24.03 -2.09
C ASP A 212 -9.01 25.28 -2.90
N GLU A 213 -9.96 25.81 -3.66
CA GLU A 213 -9.85 27.08 -4.37
C GLU A 213 -9.85 28.26 -3.37
N GLU A 214 -8.83 29.11 -3.41
CA GLU A 214 -9.01 30.57 -3.29
C GLU A 214 -7.80 31.31 -3.90
N LYS A 215 -8.07 32.30 -4.76
CA LYS A 215 -7.08 33.14 -5.45
C LYS A 215 -6.60 34.28 -4.55
N ASP A 216 -5.30 34.59 -4.54
CA ASP A 216 -4.82 35.98 -4.74
C ASP A 216 -3.31 36.05 -5.08
N ASP A 217 -2.95 37.10 -5.82
CA ASP A 217 -1.66 37.36 -6.50
C ASP A 217 -0.44 37.64 -5.58
N SER A 218 0.78 37.26 -6.04
CA SER A 218 2.02 38.10 -6.03
C SER A 218 3.32 37.30 -6.23
N ASP A 219 4.14 37.77 -7.16
CA ASP A 219 5.48 37.32 -7.57
C ASP A 219 6.54 37.12 -6.46
N CYS A 220 7.44 36.13 -6.62
CA CYS A 220 8.90 36.34 -6.79
C CYS A 220 9.70 35.01 -6.91
N GLU A 221 10.76 35.08 -7.72
CA GLU A 221 11.69 34.04 -8.18
C GLU A 221 12.76 33.52 -7.18
N GLN A 222 13.19 32.28 -7.46
CA GLN A 222 14.54 31.67 -7.40
C GLN A 222 15.11 30.99 -6.12
N ASP A 223 15.18 29.66 -6.23
CA ASP A 223 16.38 28.79 -6.28
C ASP A 223 17.10 28.35 -4.98
N GLY A 224 17.33 27.02 -4.85
CA GLY A 224 18.33 26.45 -3.93
C GLY A 224 17.97 25.18 -3.11
N LYS A 225 18.02 24.01 -3.77
CA LYS A 225 18.50 22.69 -3.26
C LYS A 225 17.90 22.07 -1.97
N VAL A 226 17.06 21.05 -2.14
CA VAL A 226 16.56 20.15 -1.08
C VAL A 226 17.53 18.96 -0.88
N PRO A 227 17.98 18.62 0.34
CA PRO A 227 18.60 17.33 0.63
C PRO A 227 17.54 16.29 1.04
N GLU A 228 17.64 15.10 0.44
CA GLU A 228 16.86 13.90 0.75
C GLU A 228 16.87 13.57 2.25
N GLN A 229 15.68 13.32 2.82
CA GLN A 229 15.49 12.79 4.16
C GLN A 229 14.96 11.35 4.07
N GLN A 230 15.83 10.40 4.35
CA GLN A 230 15.50 9.02 4.67
C GLN A 230 14.79 8.96 6.03
N PHE A 231 13.63 8.29 6.08
CA PHE A 231 12.96 7.95 7.33
C PHE A 231 12.57 6.47 7.28
N GLY A 232 13.33 5.67 8.02
CA GLY A 232 13.08 4.25 8.22
C GLY A 232 12.66 3.95 9.65
N SER A 233 11.85 2.90 9.85
CA SER A 233 12.14 1.83 10.83
C SER A 233 10.93 0.97 11.27
N SER A 234 9.66 1.35 11.07
CA SER A 234 8.53 0.50 11.54
C SER A 234 7.61 -0.03 10.45
N SER A 235 7.28 0.76 9.42
CA SER A 235 6.61 0.28 8.20
C SER A 235 7.60 -0.46 7.31
N GLU A 236 8.86 -0.01 7.29
CA GLU A 236 9.97 -0.78 6.73
C GLU A 236 10.03 -2.17 7.37
N SER A 237 9.81 -2.37 8.67
CA SER A 237 9.86 -3.71 9.28
C SER A 237 8.84 -4.68 8.68
N LEU A 238 7.60 -4.25 8.45
CA LEU A 238 6.55 -5.13 7.91
C LEU A 238 6.69 -5.33 6.40
N LEU A 239 6.98 -4.27 5.63
CA LEU A 239 7.26 -4.40 4.20
C LEU A 239 8.52 -5.24 3.97
N SER A 240 9.53 -5.06 4.82
CA SER A 240 10.77 -5.81 4.83
C SER A 240 10.55 -7.25 5.29
N GLU A 241 9.66 -7.52 6.25
CA GLU A 241 9.25 -8.88 6.62
C GLU A 241 8.44 -9.56 5.50
N PHE A 242 7.55 -8.84 4.81
CA PHE A 242 6.84 -9.38 3.63
C PHE A 242 7.77 -9.58 2.44
N HIS A 243 8.75 -8.70 2.24
CA HIS A 243 9.73 -8.76 1.16
C HIS A 243 10.84 -9.78 1.45
N GLU A 244 11.28 -9.94 2.70
CA GLU A 244 12.13 -11.05 3.17
C GLU A 244 11.35 -12.35 3.07
N MET A 245 10.09 -12.44 3.49
CA MET A 245 9.27 -13.64 3.30
C MET A 245 9.14 -14.04 1.82
N TYR A 246 9.17 -13.06 0.91
CA TYR A 246 9.12 -13.29 -0.53
C TYR A 246 10.49 -13.63 -1.15
N ASN A 247 11.58 -13.02 -0.67
CA ASN A 247 12.95 -13.10 -1.21
C ASN A 247 13.94 -13.99 -0.44
N SER A 248 13.64 -14.41 0.79
CA SER A 248 14.59 -15.13 1.67
C SER A 248 15.01 -16.52 1.19
N ASP A 249 14.39 -17.05 0.13
CA ASP A 249 14.80 -18.32 -0.50
C ASP A 249 15.41 -18.16 -1.90
N LEU A 250 15.84 -16.94 -2.28
CA LEU A 250 16.56 -16.69 -3.54
C LEU A 250 18.08 -16.91 -3.46
N GLU A 251 18.61 -17.31 -2.29
CA GLU A 251 20.00 -17.74 -2.12
C GLU A 251 20.04 -19.21 -1.69
N LEU A 252 19.88 -20.13 -2.65
CA LEU A 252 20.55 -21.41 -2.59
C LEU A 252 21.58 -21.46 -3.71
N ASP A 253 22.82 -21.37 -3.26
CA ASP A 253 24.06 -21.44 -4.02
C ASP A 253 24.02 -22.49 -5.13
N TYR A 254 24.08 -22.02 -6.37
CA TYR A 254 24.68 -22.80 -7.45
C TYR A 254 26.19 -22.58 -7.41
N GLU A 255 26.89 -23.37 -6.61
CA GLU A 255 28.26 -23.78 -6.93
C GLU A 255 28.63 -25.10 -6.22
N ASN A 256 28.91 -26.11 -7.06
CA ASN A 256 29.29 -27.53 -6.84
C ASN A 256 28.20 -28.57 -6.50
#